data_AF-A0A919LHQ2-F1
#
_entry.id   AF-A0A919LHQ2-F1
#
_cell.length_a   1.000
_cell.length_b   1.000
_cell.length_c   1.000
_cell.angle_alpha   90.00
_cell.angle_beta   90.00
_cell.angle_gamma   90.00
#
_symmetry.space_group_name_H-M   'P 1'
#
loop_
_entity.id
_entity.type
_entity.pdbx_description
1 polymer ?
#
loop_
_entity_poly.entity_id
_entity_poly.type
_entity_poly.pdbx_seq_one_letter_code
_entity_poly.pdbx_strand_id
1 'polypeptide(L)'
;MWESPAPYGAGLFCVQGQIDDPLGILASVPLEDAMTAQQLEDGGPLIPQPAMTREALRDAVRRIDMANLAVLDKECNEAFDRAAETGAINPLRFFLIKWATHVAIHRWPARAAALHEAERTAGDPSATEAEFRAAMETSSRILAEAQREIGQ
;
A
#
# COMPACT_ATOMS: atom_id res chain seq x y z
N MET A 1 13.84 -24.34 -32.26
CA MET A 1 15.14 -23.69 -32.46
C MET A 1 15.11 -22.34 -31.75
N TRP A 2 15.42 -22.37 -30.45
CA TRP A 2 16.17 -21.36 -29.71
C TRP A 2 16.46 -21.97 -28.33
N GLU A 3 17.73 -22.24 -28.09
CA GLU A 3 18.28 -22.85 -26.88
C GLU A 3 18.28 -21.87 -25.70
N SER A 4 17.97 -22.38 -24.50
CA SER A 4 18.35 -21.79 -23.21
C SER A 4 19.37 -22.69 -22.53
N PRO A 5 20.53 -22.19 -22.09
CA PRO A 5 21.42 -22.91 -21.19
C PRO A 5 21.31 -22.40 -19.73
N ALA A 6 21.15 -23.33 -18.80
CA ALA A 6 21.49 -23.20 -17.38
C ALA A 6 22.95 -23.73 -17.15
N PRO A 7 23.45 -23.88 -15.91
CA PRO A 7 23.89 -22.84 -14.97
C PRO A 7 25.39 -22.99 -14.57
N TYR A 8 26.04 -21.90 -14.16
CA TYR A 8 27.31 -21.90 -13.40
C TYR A 8 26.98 -21.69 -11.91
N GLY A 9 27.62 -22.28 -10.90
CA GLY A 9 28.75 -23.21 -10.81
C GLY A 9 29.02 -23.41 -9.31
N ALA A 10 29.20 -24.65 -8.89
CA ALA A 10 29.48 -25.05 -7.51
C ALA A 10 30.92 -24.73 -7.11
N GLY A 11 31.12 -24.24 -5.88
CA GLY A 11 32.41 -24.12 -5.22
C GLY A 11 32.37 -24.86 -3.89
N LEU A 12 32.88 -26.09 -3.90
CA LEU A 12 33.16 -26.89 -2.71
C LEU A 12 34.33 -26.28 -1.92
N PHE A 13 34.16 -26.10 -0.61
CA PHE A 13 35.28 -26.03 0.30
C PHE A 13 34.95 -26.85 1.56
N CYS A 14 35.51 -28.05 1.64
CA CYS A 14 35.67 -28.79 2.88
C CYS A 14 37.07 -28.51 3.42
N VAL A 15 37.17 -28.06 4.67
CA VAL A 15 38.34 -28.40 5.50
C VAL A 15 37.86 -28.67 6.92
N GLN A 16 38.17 -29.87 7.39
CA GLN A 16 37.99 -30.35 8.75
C GLN A 16 38.80 -29.49 9.74
N GLY A 17 38.22 -29.19 10.89
CA GLY A 17 38.90 -28.59 12.03
C GLY A 17 38.09 -28.81 13.30
N GLN A 18 38.07 -30.05 13.77
CA GLN A 18 37.50 -30.42 15.06
C GLN A 18 38.50 -30.06 16.16
N ILE A 19 38.09 -29.19 17.08
CA ILE A 19 38.68 -29.08 18.41
C ILE A 19 37.52 -29.08 19.39
N ASP A 20 37.40 -30.21 20.09
CA ASP A 20 36.66 -30.38 21.33
C ASP A 20 37.34 -29.56 22.45
N ASP A 21 36.61 -28.68 23.13
CA ASP A 21 36.63 -28.59 24.61
C ASP A 21 35.39 -27.83 25.14
N PRO A 22 34.68 -28.37 26.16
CA PRO A 22 33.49 -27.78 26.76
C PRO A 22 33.78 -27.00 28.06
N LEU A 23 32.77 -26.24 28.51
CA LEU A 23 32.58 -25.63 29.84
C LEU A 23 32.77 -24.10 29.90
N GLY A 24 31.61 -23.42 29.92
CA GLY A 24 31.22 -22.50 30.99
C GLY A 24 32.00 -21.21 31.12
N ILE A 25 31.35 -20.09 30.80
CA ILE A 25 31.11 -19.00 31.76
C ILE A 25 29.93 -18.18 31.27
N LEU A 26 28.92 -18.15 32.14
CA LEU A 26 27.76 -17.29 32.11
C LEU A 26 28.24 -15.85 32.36
N ALA A 27 28.27 -15.03 31.32
CA ALA A 27 28.18 -13.59 31.48
C ALA A 27 26.76 -13.18 31.10
N SER A 28 25.88 -13.17 32.12
CA SER A 28 24.60 -12.47 32.06
C SER A 28 24.87 -10.99 31.79
N VAL A 29 24.78 -10.58 30.53
CA VAL A 29 24.46 -9.21 30.18
C VAL A 29 22.96 -9.05 30.43
N PRO A 30 22.50 -8.14 31.30
CA PRO A 30 21.07 -7.87 31.39
C PRO A 30 20.62 -7.28 30.05
N LEU A 31 19.83 -8.04 29.28
CA LEU A 31 19.25 -7.66 27.99
C LEU A 31 17.96 -6.84 28.16
N GLU A 32 17.69 -6.30 29.36
CA GLU A 32 16.37 -5.74 29.67
C GLU A 32 16.18 -4.28 29.23
N ASP A 33 17.19 -3.61 28.67
CA ASP A 33 17.09 -2.20 28.23
C ASP A 33 17.27 -1.99 26.71
N ALA A 34 17.25 -3.05 25.90
CA ALA A 34 17.47 -2.93 24.44
C ALA A 34 16.55 -3.82 23.59
N MET A 35 15.28 -3.99 23.98
CA MET A 35 14.22 -4.42 23.06
C MET A 35 13.35 -3.24 22.66
N THR A 36 13.95 -2.48 21.74
CA THR A 36 13.34 -1.89 20.55
C THR A 36 12.29 -0.80 20.80
N ALA A 37 12.84 0.39 21.06
CA ALA A 37 12.64 1.56 20.22
C ALA A 37 11.25 1.72 19.60
N GLN A 38 10.52 2.68 20.16
CA GLN A 38 9.49 3.45 19.49
C GLN A 38 8.15 2.72 19.28
N GLN A 39 7.13 3.15 20.02
CA GLN A 39 6.15 4.05 19.41
C GLN A 39 5.34 3.27 18.36
N LEU A 40 4.27 2.59 18.79
CA LEU A 40 3.05 2.64 17.98
C LEU A 40 2.69 4.13 17.89
N GLU A 41 3.35 4.83 16.97
CA GLU A 41 2.94 6.15 16.55
C GLU A 41 1.46 6.02 16.23
N ASP A 42 0.65 6.84 16.91
CA ASP A 42 -0.81 6.91 16.79
C ASP A 42 -1.25 6.45 15.40
N GLY A 43 -2.15 5.46 15.33
CA GLY A 43 -2.72 4.93 14.08
C GLY A 43 -3.58 5.94 13.29
N GLY A 44 -3.24 7.23 13.40
CA GLY A 44 -3.74 8.40 12.70
C GLY A 44 -3.31 8.47 11.24
N PRO A 45 -3.73 9.53 10.54
CA PRO A 45 -3.41 9.70 9.14
C PRO A 45 -1.96 10.19 8.94
N LEU A 46 -1.26 9.64 7.96
CA LEU A 46 0.09 10.05 7.55
C LEU A 46 0.17 11.52 7.12
N ILE A 47 -0.93 12.04 6.55
CA ILE A 47 -1.08 13.43 6.13
C ILE A 47 -2.51 13.92 6.40
N PRO A 48 -2.73 15.23 6.65
CA PRO A 48 -4.08 15.78 6.65
C PRO A 48 -4.74 15.60 5.27
N GLN A 49 -6.08 15.65 5.23
CA GLN A 49 -6.80 15.58 3.96
C GLN A 49 -6.41 16.81 3.12
N PRO A 50 -5.83 16.64 1.92
CA PRO A 50 -5.44 17.76 1.08
C PRO A 50 -6.66 18.47 0.50
N ALA A 51 -6.46 19.72 0.07
CA ALA A 51 -7.45 20.41 -0.76
C ALA A 51 -7.70 19.62 -2.06
N MET A 52 -8.94 19.63 -2.55
CA MET A 52 -9.34 18.90 -3.75
C MET A 52 -8.93 19.66 -5.03
N THR A 53 -7.62 19.80 -5.21
CA THR A 53 -6.96 20.41 -6.38
C THR A 53 -5.93 19.44 -6.95
N ARG A 54 -5.65 19.54 -8.25
CA ARG A 54 -4.68 18.65 -8.93
C ARG A 54 -3.32 18.63 -8.22
N GLU A 55 -2.77 19.79 -7.90
CA GLU A 55 -1.42 19.92 -7.33
C GLU A 55 -1.36 19.33 -5.91
N ALA A 56 -2.33 19.67 -5.05
CA ALA A 56 -2.38 19.15 -3.69
C ALA A 56 -2.58 17.62 -3.65
N LEU A 57 -3.41 17.08 -4.55
CA LEU A 57 -3.60 15.62 -4.67
C LEU A 57 -2.34 14.93 -5.19
N ARG A 58 -1.67 15.52 -6.19
CA ARG A 58 -0.41 14.99 -6.73
C ARG A 58 0.68 14.94 -5.67
N ASP A 59 0.82 16.00 -4.88
CA ASP A 59 1.80 16.06 -3.79
C ASP A 59 1.48 15.09 -2.65
N ALA A 60 0.19 14.90 -2.34
CA ALA A 60 -0.24 13.88 -1.38
C ALA A 60 0.13 12.47 -1.86
N VAL A 61 -0.24 12.10 -3.09
CA VAL A 61 0.07 10.80 -3.69
C VAL A 61 1.58 10.56 -3.74
N ARG A 62 2.38 11.57 -4.10
CA ARG A 62 3.85 11.46 -4.07
C ARG A 62 4.40 11.03 -2.71
N ARG A 63 3.75 11.43 -1.61
CA ARG A 63 4.19 11.14 -0.23
C ARG A 63 3.71 9.78 0.27
N ILE A 64 2.49 9.36 -0.08
CA ILE A 64 1.84 8.18 0.51
C ILE A 64 1.78 6.97 -0.42
N ASP A 65 1.83 7.18 -1.74
CA ASP A 65 1.71 6.13 -2.76
C ASP A 65 2.42 6.54 -4.07
N MET A 66 3.74 6.53 -4.02
CA MET A 66 4.58 6.94 -5.16
C MET A 66 4.31 6.08 -6.42
N ALA A 67 3.93 4.81 -6.25
CA ALA A 67 3.69 3.90 -7.37
C ALA A 67 2.51 4.36 -8.25
N ASN A 68 1.51 5.02 -7.65
CA ASN A 68 0.33 5.52 -8.36
C ASN A 68 0.47 6.94 -8.93
N LEU A 69 1.61 7.62 -8.73
CA LEU A 69 1.81 8.99 -9.21
C LEU A 69 1.71 9.11 -10.74
N ALA A 70 2.28 8.16 -11.47
CA ALA A 70 2.20 8.14 -12.94
C ALA A 70 0.77 7.89 -13.45
N VAL A 71 -0.01 7.09 -12.72
CA VAL A 71 -1.42 6.83 -13.03
C VAL A 71 -2.24 8.10 -12.82
N LEU A 72 -2.00 8.85 -11.73
CA LEU A 72 -2.63 10.15 -11.48
C LEU A 72 -2.34 11.14 -12.61
N ASP A 73 -1.07 11.28 -13.01
CA ASP A 73 -0.68 12.21 -14.07
C ASP A 73 -1.33 11.82 -15.42
N LYS A 74 -1.40 10.52 -15.74
CA LYS A 74 -2.10 10.02 -16.94
C LYS A 74 -3.59 10.33 -16.90
N GLU A 75 -4.29 10.00 -15.82
CA GLU A 75 -5.73 10.22 -15.70
C GLU A 75 -6.12 11.70 -15.67
N CYS A 76 -5.22 12.54 -15.17
CA CYS A 76 -5.39 13.98 -15.24
C CYS A 76 -5.45 14.46 -16.69
N ASN A 77 -4.51 14.02 -17.53
CA ASN A 77 -4.49 14.33 -18.96
C ASN A 77 -5.75 13.81 -19.66
N GLU A 78 -6.12 12.55 -19.41
CA GLU A 78 -7.34 11.98 -20.01
C GLU A 78 -8.61 12.74 -19.60
N ALA A 79 -8.69 13.23 -18.36
CA ALA A 79 -9.82 14.03 -17.91
C ALA A 79 -9.85 15.41 -18.59
N PHE A 80 -8.69 16.02 -18.86
CA PHE A 80 -8.59 17.24 -19.65
C PHE A 80 -9.04 17.02 -21.10
N ASP A 81 -8.54 15.95 -21.74
CA ASP A 81 -8.90 15.61 -23.12
C ASP A 81 -10.41 15.40 -23.26
N ARG A 82 -11.01 14.59 -22.37
CA ARG A 82 -12.46 14.38 -22.35
C ARG A 82 -13.25 15.66 -22.10
N ALA A 83 -12.76 16.55 -21.24
CA ALA A 83 -13.42 17.84 -20.99
C ALA A 83 -13.37 18.74 -22.23
N ALA A 84 -12.26 18.75 -22.97
CA ALA A 84 -12.12 19.48 -24.22
C ALA A 84 -13.02 18.90 -25.33
N GLU A 85 -13.07 17.58 -25.47
CA GLU A 85 -13.90 16.88 -26.46
C GLU A 85 -15.40 17.10 -26.23
N THR A 86 -15.83 17.05 -24.98
CA THR A 86 -17.26 17.13 -24.62
C THR A 86 -17.74 18.54 -24.29
N GLY A 87 -16.81 19.48 -24.07
CA GLY A 87 -17.10 20.80 -23.52
C GLY A 87 -17.65 20.78 -22.08
N ALA A 88 -17.54 19.65 -21.37
CA ALA A 88 -18.10 19.46 -20.04
C ALA A 88 -17.01 19.45 -18.95
N ILE A 89 -17.29 20.04 -17.79
CA ILE A 89 -16.38 20.04 -16.64
C ILE A 89 -16.39 18.73 -15.84
N ASN A 90 -17.41 17.90 -16.04
CA ASN A 90 -17.62 16.67 -15.27
C ASN A 90 -16.43 15.71 -15.26
N PRO A 91 -15.71 15.46 -16.38
CA PRO A 91 -14.52 14.61 -16.36
C PRO A 91 -13.46 15.07 -15.37
N LEU A 92 -13.20 16.38 -15.27
CA LEU A 92 -12.25 16.95 -14.31
C LEU A 92 -12.76 16.83 -12.86
N ARG A 93 -14.06 17.01 -12.64
CA ARG A 93 -14.67 16.81 -11.32
C ARG A 93 -14.55 15.35 -10.85
N PHE A 94 -14.83 14.39 -11.73
CA PHE A 94 -14.70 12.97 -11.42
C PHE A 94 -13.24 12.57 -11.14
N PHE A 95 -12.29 13.10 -11.91
CA PHE A 95 -10.87 12.93 -11.63
C PHE A 95 -10.51 13.40 -10.20
N LEU A 96 -10.93 14.61 -9.82
CA LEU A 96 -10.65 15.15 -8.49
C LEU A 96 -11.28 14.31 -7.38
N ILE A 97 -12.54 13.90 -7.52
CA ILE A 97 -13.24 13.06 -6.54
C ILE A 97 -12.54 11.71 -6.37
N LYS A 98 -12.19 11.06 -7.49
CA LYS A 98 -11.49 9.76 -7.47
C LYS A 98 -10.19 9.85 -6.68
N TRP A 99 -9.33 10.82 -7.01
CA TRP A 99 -8.02 10.94 -6.39
C TRP A 99 -8.08 11.48 -4.97
N ALA A 100 -9.03 12.35 -4.63
CA ALA A 100 -9.29 12.75 -3.26
C ALA A 100 -9.74 11.55 -2.38
N THR A 101 -10.58 10.67 -2.94
CA THR A 101 -11.01 9.42 -2.27
C THR A 101 -9.83 8.48 -2.08
N HIS A 102 -8.99 8.29 -3.11
CA HIS A 102 -7.77 7.48 -3.01
C HIS A 102 -6.86 7.98 -1.87
N VAL A 103 -6.60 9.29 -1.81
CA VAL A 103 -5.80 9.89 -0.72
C VAL A 103 -6.47 9.73 0.65
N ALA A 104 -7.78 9.94 0.74
CA ALA A 104 -8.53 9.76 1.99
C ALA A 104 -8.44 8.32 2.53
N ILE A 105 -8.29 7.33 1.66
CA ILE A 105 -8.06 5.93 2.05
C ILE A 105 -6.60 5.71 2.44
N HIS A 106 -5.66 6.05 1.56
CA HIS A 106 -4.24 5.69 1.68
C HIS A 106 -3.48 6.50 2.73
N ARG A 107 -3.99 7.67 3.14
CA ARG A 107 -3.45 8.40 4.29
C ARG A 107 -3.58 7.60 5.59
N TRP A 108 -4.43 6.57 5.65
CA TRP A 108 -4.57 5.66 6.78
C TRP A 108 -4.07 4.25 6.39
N PRO A 109 -2.84 3.85 6.75
CA PRO A 109 -2.27 2.58 6.30
C PRO A 109 -3.12 1.36 6.67
N ALA A 110 -3.71 1.35 7.87
CA ALA A 110 -4.60 0.27 8.32
C ALA A 110 -5.90 0.19 7.49
N ARG A 111 -6.46 1.34 7.08
CA ARG A 111 -7.64 1.42 6.21
C ARG A 111 -7.32 0.90 4.81
N ALA A 112 -6.17 1.29 4.25
CA ALA A 112 -5.73 0.83 2.94
C ALA A 112 -5.47 -0.70 2.95
N ALA A 113 -4.82 -1.23 3.99
CA ALA A 113 -4.60 -2.66 4.15
C ALA A 113 -5.92 -3.44 4.25
N ALA A 114 -6.89 -2.93 5.03
CA ALA A 114 -8.20 -3.55 5.16
C ALA A 114 -8.99 -3.54 3.83
N LEU A 115 -8.89 -2.47 3.05
CA LEU A 115 -9.50 -2.41 1.72
C LEU A 115 -8.85 -3.42 0.77
N HIS A 116 -7.53 -3.48 0.73
CA HIS A 116 -6.80 -4.42 -0.12
C HIS A 116 -7.16 -5.87 0.21
N GLU A 117 -7.23 -6.22 1.49
CA GLU A 117 -7.61 -7.56 1.95
C GLU A 117 -9.07 -7.92 1.60
N ALA A 118 -9.97 -6.95 1.72
CA ALA A 118 -11.36 -7.10 1.29
C ALA A 118 -11.44 -7.31 -0.23
N GLU A 119 -10.77 -6.49 -1.03
CA GLU A 119 -10.72 -6.65 -2.50
C GLU A 119 -10.11 -8.00 -2.91
N ARG A 120 -9.05 -8.43 -2.22
CA ARG A 120 -8.42 -9.74 -2.44
C ARG A 120 -9.39 -10.88 -2.16
N THR A 121 -10.12 -10.82 -1.03
CA THR A 121 -11.13 -11.83 -0.65
C THR A 121 -12.31 -11.82 -1.62
N ALA A 122 -12.79 -10.65 -2.03
CA ALA A 122 -13.90 -10.53 -2.98
C ALA A 122 -13.54 -11.05 -4.39
N GLY A 123 -12.25 -10.99 -4.76
CA GLY A 123 -11.74 -11.53 -6.02
C GLY A 123 -11.32 -13.00 -5.97
N ASP A 124 -11.35 -13.65 -4.80
CA ASP A 124 -10.94 -15.05 -4.63
C ASP A 124 -12.09 -16.00 -5.02
N PRO A 125 -11.93 -16.84 -6.07
CA PRO A 125 -12.96 -17.79 -6.48
C PRO A 125 -13.27 -18.87 -5.43
N SER A 126 -12.40 -19.04 -4.43
CA SER A 126 -12.58 -20.01 -3.34
C SER A 126 -13.25 -19.43 -2.09
N ALA A 127 -13.48 -18.10 -2.05
CA ALA A 127 -14.17 -17.46 -0.94
C ALA A 127 -15.60 -17.97 -0.82
N THR A 128 -16.03 -18.21 0.41
CA THR A 128 -17.44 -18.49 0.70
C THR A 128 -18.29 -17.25 0.45
N GLU A 129 -19.60 -17.44 0.21
CA GLU A 129 -20.56 -16.34 0.09
C GLU A 129 -20.54 -15.39 1.30
N ALA A 130 -20.27 -15.93 2.50
CA ALA A 130 -20.18 -15.13 3.72
C ALA A 130 -18.92 -14.24 3.72
N GLU A 131 -17.77 -14.78 3.33
CA GLU A 131 -16.52 -14.03 3.22
C GLU A 131 -16.59 -12.96 2.12
N PHE A 132 -17.14 -13.31 0.95
CA PHE A 132 -17.38 -12.36 -0.13
C PHE A 132 -18.26 -11.19 0.32
N ARG A 133 -19.36 -11.48 1.02
CA ARG A 133 -20.26 -10.44 1.53
C ARG A 133 -19.58 -9.54 2.57
N ALA A 134 -18.84 -10.13 3.51
CA ALA A 134 -18.11 -9.38 4.53
C ALA A 134 -17.02 -8.48 3.91
N ALA A 135 -16.35 -8.96 2.87
CA ALA A 135 -15.40 -8.19 2.08
C ALA A 135 -16.08 -7.00 1.38
N MET A 136 -17.18 -7.24 0.66
CA MET A 136 -17.93 -6.18 -0.01
C MET A 136 -18.47 -5.12 0.96
N GLU A 137 -18.95 -5.52 2.14
CA GLU A 137 -19.38 -4.62 3.20
C GLU A 137 -18.21 -3.76 3.72
N THR A 138 -17.05 -4.39 3.94
CA THR A 138 -15.83 -3.70 4.37
C THR A 138 -15.40 -2.65 3.35
N SER A 139 -15.30 -3.01 2.07
CA SER A 139 -14.93 -2.07 1.00
C SER A 139 -15.94 -0.93 0.89
N SER A 140 -17.24 -1.23 0.94
CA SER A 140 -18.31 -0.21 0.87
C SER A 140 -18.24 0.77 2.03
N ARG A 141 -18.00 0.27 3.26
CA ARG A 141 -17.85 1.10 4.45
C ARG A 141 -16.64 2.03 4.34
N ILE A 142 -15.49 1.50 3.93
CA ILE A 142 -14.25 2.28 3.75
C ILE A 142 -14.43 3.37 2.70
N LEU A 143 -15.03 3.03 1.55
CA LEU A 143 -15.31 3.99 0.48
C LEU A 143 -16.28 5.09 0.95
N ALA A 144 -17.31 4.73 1.71
CA ALA A 144 -18.27 5.70 2.25
C ALA A 144 -17.63 6.63 3.29
N GLU A 145 -16.77 6.11 4.17
CA GLU A 145 -15.98 6.93 5.11
C GLU A 145 -15.08 7.92 4.37
N ALA A 146 -14.34 7.45 3.37
CA ALA A 146 -13.45 8.28 2.56
C ALA A 146 -14.21 9.38 1.79
N GLN A 147 -15.38 9.07 1.23
CA GLN A 147 -16.21 10.06 0.53
C GLN A 147 -16.75 11.15 1.47
N ARG A 148 -17.18 10.78 2.68
CA ARG A 148 -17.61 11.75 3.70
C ARG A 148 -16.49 12.72 4.08
N GLU A 149 -15.25 12.24 4.18
CA GLU A 149 -14.08 13.07 4.50
C GLU A 149 -13.78 14.14 3.43
N ILE A 150 -14.21 13.91 2.18
CA ILE A 150 -14.03 14.85 1.06
C ILE A 150 -15.32 15.61 0.71
N GLY A 151 -16.37 15.46 1.52
CA GLY A 151 -17.65 16.14 1.34
C GLY A 151 -18.46 15.69 0.13
N GLN A 152 -18.35 14.41 -0.27
CA GLN A 152 -19.22 13.77 -1.26
C GLN A 152 -20.32 12.93 -0.61
#